data_AF-A0A965PQY4-F1
#
_entry.id   AF-A0A965PQY4-F1
#
_cell.length_a   1.000
_cell.length_b   1.000
_cell.length_c   1.000
_cell.angle_alpha   90.00
_cell.angle_beta   90.00
_cell.angle_gamma   90.00
#
_symmetry.space_group_name_H-M   'P 1'
#
loop_
_entity.id
_entity.type
_entity.pdbx_description
1 polymer ?
#
loop_
_entity_poly.entity_id
_entity_poly.type
_entity_poly.pdbx_seq_one_letter_code
_entity_poly.pdbx_strand_id
1 'polypeptide(L)'
;NESAMSYVRNRGLFLASTVPDTLKPHVQAVIEKELAKGTSIAGLRDAIKEMAPDLAEWQAVRIARTETANAYCEGNRLAWQQEGVETKQWIVAGGPCPICEAIADAYPGEIPIGQAFEAGGFSGQAPTAHPNCRCDLVPGVEYTDE
;
A
#
# COMPACT_ATOMS: atom_id res chain seq x y z
N ASN A 1 10.09 8.19 -3.13
CA ASN A 1 10.11 7.36 -1.90
C ASN A 1 10.84 6.06 -2.26
N GLU A 2 12.06 5.90 -1.77
CA GLU A 2 12.94 4.78 -2.14
C GLU A 2 12.44 3.43 -1.61
N SER A 3 11.90 3.42 -0.40
CA SER A 3 11.39 2.22 0.26
C SER A 3 10.15 1.67 -0.44
N ALA A 4 9.27 2.54 -0.94
CA ALA A 4 8.13 2.15 -1.78
C ALA A 4 8.59 1.49 -3.09
N MET A 5 9.62 2.04 -3.75
CA MET A 5 10.20 1.44 -4.96
C MET A 5 10.88 0.10 -4.66
N SER A 6 11.57 -0.02 -3.52
CA SER A 6 12.19 -1.27 -3.07
C SER A 6 11.15 -2.37 -2.81
N TYR A 7 10.02 -2.01 -2.19
CA TYR A 7 8.91 -2.95 -1.96
C TYR A 7 8.34 -3.48 -3.28
N VAL A 8 8.00 -2.56 -4.21
CA VAL A 8 7.47 -2.92 -5.53
C VAL A 8 8.41 -3.89 -6.25
N ARG A 9 9.72 -3.64 -6.22
CA ARG A 9 10.72 -4.53 -6.86
C ARG A 9 10.81 -5.92 -6.24
N ASN A 10 10.81 -6.02 -4.91
CA ASN A 10 11.25 -7.21 -4.21
C ASN A 10 10.11 -8.11 -3.68
N ARG A 11 8.88 -7.58 -3.56
CA ARG A 11 7.78 -8.30 -2.88
C ARG A 11 6.46 -8.36 -3.65
N GLY A 12 6.34 -7.65 -4.77
CA GLY A 12 5.21 -7.77 -5.69
C GLY A 12 4.05 -6.81 -5.40
N LEU A 13 2.97 -6.98 -6.17
CA LEU A 13 1.83 -6.07 -6.25
C LEU A 13 0.56 -6.73 -5.71
N PHE A 14 -0.33 -5.97 -5.07
CA PHE A 14 -1.54 -6.48 -4.42
C PHE A 14 -2.64 -6.85 -5.41
N LEU A 15 -2.99 -5.93 -6.31
CA LEU A 15 -4.00 -6.08 -7.36
C LEU A 15 -3.48 -6.61 -8.67
N ALA A 16 -2.17 -6.61 -8.94
CA ALA A 16 -1.66 -7.21 -10.17
C ALA A 16 -2.05 -8.70 -10.27
N SER A 17 -2.33 -9.37 -9.15
CA SER A 17 -2.97 -10.69 -9.09
C SER A 17 -4.23 -10.83 -9.96
N THR A 18 -4.96 -9.73 -10.17
CA THR A 18 -6.21 -9.66 -10.97
C THR A 18 -5.99 -9.30 -12.44
N VAL A 19 -4.75 -8.99 -12.83
CA VAL A 19 -4.32 -8.74 -14.20
C VAL A 19 -3.77 -10.05 -14.78
N PRO A 20 -3.91 -10.32 -16.10
CA PRO A 20 -3.27 -11.49 -16.72
C PRO A 20 -1.79 -11.63 -16.33
N ASP A 21 -1.34 -12.85 -16.07
CA ASP A 21 0.03 -13.12 -15.59
C ASP A 21 1.11 -12.52 -16.50
N THR A 22 0.86 -12.50 -17.80
CA THR A 22 1.73 -11.91 -18.82
C THR A 22 1.92 -10.40 -18.68
N LEU A 23 0.95 -9.70 -18.09
CA LEU A 23 0.97 -8.25 -17.91
C LEU A 23 1.48 -7.83 -16.52
N LYS A 24 1.48 -8.73 -15.53
CA LYS A 24 2.00 -8.44 -14.17
C LYS A 24 3.38 -7.78 -14.13
N PRO A 25 4.43 -8.32 -14.79
CA PRO A 25 5.77 -7.72 -14.73
C PRO A 25 5.79 -6.33 -15.40
N HIS A 26 4.97 -6.12 -16.43
CA HIS A 26 4.86 -4.82 -17.12
C HIS A 26 4.17 -3.78 -16.22
N VAL A 27 3.11 -4.16 -15.50
CA VAL A 27 2.43 -3.29 -14.53
C VAL A 27 3.38 -2.89 -13.40
N GLN A 28 4.17 -3.84 -12.89
CA GLN A 28 5.17 -3.60 -11.85
C GLN A 28 6.25 -2.61 -12.30
N ALA A 29 6.79 -2.79 -13.51
CA ALA A 29 7.78 -1.89 -14.08
C ALA A 29 7.23 -0.47 -14.28
N VAL A 30 5.97 -0.33 -14.74
CA VAL A 30 5.30 0.97 -14.89
C VAL A 30 5.14 1.66 -13.53
N ILE A 31 4.66 0.94 -12.52
CA ILE A 31 4.46 1.49 -11.18
C ILE A 31 5.80 1.93 -10.56
N GLU A 32 6.85 1.11 -10.63
CA GLU A 32 8.17 1.49 -10.12
C GLU A 32 8.68 2.77 -10.78
N LYS A 33 8.63 2.83 -12.12
CA LYS A 33 9.08 3.98 -12.91
C LYS A 33 8.32 5.26 -12.55
N GLU A 34 7.00 5.19 -12.41
CA GLU A 34 6.18 6.37 -12.15
C GLU A 34 6.24 6.81 -10.67
N LEU A 35 6.41 5.87 -9.73
CA LEU A 35 6.71 6.21 -8.33
C LEU A 35 8.07 6.91 -8.21
N ALA A 36 9.08 6.51 -9.00
CA ALA A 36 10.38 7.16 -9.02
C ALA A 36 10.32 8.63 -9.48
N LYS A 37 9.39 8.93 -10.39
CA LYS A 37 9.17 10.29 -10.91
C LYS A 37 8.31 11.16 -10.00
N GLY A 38 7.66 10.58 -8.99
CA GLY A 38 6.68 11.30 -8.17
C GLY A 38 5.40 11.64 -8.94
N THR A 39 5.02 10.81 -9.91
CA THR A 39 3.84 11.03 -10.75
C THR A 39 2.56 10.98 -9.90
N SER A 40 1.55 11.77 -10.28
CA SER A 40 0.22 11.70 -9.67
C SER A 40 -0.49 10.38 -9.96
N ILE A 41 -1.51 10.04 -9.17
CA ILE A 41 -2.36 8.86 -9.44
C ILE A 41 -2.98 8.91 -10.85
N ALA A 42 -3.34 10.11 -11.34
CA ALA A 42 -3.86 10.28 -12.69
C ALA A 42 -2.81 9.96 -13.75
N GLY A 43 -1.56 10.42 -13.57
CA GLY A 43 -0.47 10.08 -14.49
C GLY A 43 -0.09 8.60 -14.44
N LEU A 44 -0.11 7.97 -13.26
CA LEU A 44 0.12 6.53 -13.16
C LEU A 44 -1.00 5.72 -13.84
N ARG A 45 -2.26 6.14 -13.69
CA ARG A 45 -3.38 5.56 -14.45
C ARG A 45 -3.15 5.66 -15.95
N ASP A 46 -2.74 6.83 -16.44
CA ASP A 46 -2.50 7.06 -17.87
C ASP A 46 -1.38 6.15 -18.38
N ALA A 47 -0.29 6.02 -17.62
CA ALA A 47 0.81 5.11 -17.95
C ALA A 47 0.39 3.63 -17.96
N ILE A 48 -0.47 3.20 -17.02
CA ILE A 48 -1.03 1.85 -17.00
C ILE A 48 -1.91 1.62 -18.24
N LYS A 49 -2.73 2.61 -18.63
CA LYS A 49 -3.59 2.55 -19.82
C LYS A 49 -2.80 2.52 -21.12
N GLU A 50 -1.70 3.27 -21.20
CA GLU A 50 -0.82 3.25 -22.35
C GLU A 50 -0.16 1.88 -22.53
N MET A 51 0.27 1.25 -21.43
CA MET A 51 0.88 -0.08 -21.44
C MET A 51 -0.13 -1.20 -21.70
N ALA A 52 -1.34 -1.10 -21.14
CA ALA A 52 -2.42 -2.07 -21.31
C ALA A 52 -3.71 -1.39 -21.80
N PRO A 53 -3.80 -1.07 -23.11
CA PRO A 53 -4.94 -0.34 -23.68
C PRO A 53 -6.29 -1.05 -23.48
N ASP A 54 -6.29 -2.38 -23.39
CA ASP A 54 -7.49 -3.20 -23.23
C ASP A 54 -8.10 -3.13 -21.82
N LEU A 55 -7.35 -2.66 -20.81
CA LEU A 55 -7.91 -2.44 -19.48
C LEU A 55 -8.99 -1.36 -19.54
N ALA A 56 -10.13 -1.59 -18.89
CA ALA A 56 -11.10 -0.53 -18.70
C ALA A 56 -10.50 0.59 -17.83
N GLU A 57 -10.92 1.83 -18.06
CA GLU A 57 -10.44 3.02 -17.32
C GLU A 57 -10.52 2.81 -15.80
N TRP A 58 -11.63 2.26 -15.31
CA TRP A 58 -11.83 2.01 -13.89
C TRP A 58 -10.86 0.97 -13.32
N GLN A 59 -10.39 0.01 -14.13
CA GLN A 59 -9.39 -0.98 -13.70
C GLN A 59 -8.04 -0.31 -13.53
N ALA A 60 -7.63 0.52 -14.50
CA ALA A 60 -6.38 1.27 -14.42
C ALA A 60 -6.36 2.23 -13.21
N VAL A 61 -7.47 2.95 -12.96
CA VAL A 61 -7.61 3.80 -11.76
C VAL A 61 -7.47 2.97 -10.48
N ARG A 62 -8.15 1.82 -10.41
CA ARG A 62 -8.13 0.95 -9.23
C ARG A 62 -6.73 0.42 -8.94
N ILE A 63 -6.01 -0.03 -9.98
CA ILE A 63 -4.61 -0.49 -9.87
C ILE A 63 -3.74 0.67 -9.41
N ALA A 64 -3.79 1.82 -10.10
CA ALA A 64 -2.97 2.99 -9.75
C ALA A 64 -3.13 3.38 -8.27
N ARG A 65 -4.37 3.46 -7.77
CA ARG A 65 -4.65 3.81 -6.37
C ARG A 65 -4.13 2.74 -5.40
N THR A 66 -4.47 1.48 -5.65
CA THR A 66 -4.22 0.41 -4.68
C THR A 66 -2.74 0.07 -4.59
N GLU A 67 -2.07 -0.05 -5.74
CA GLU A 67 -0.64 -0.39 -5.75
C GLU A 67 0.23 0.73 -5.20
N THR A 68 -0.16 1.99 -5.46
CA THR A 68 0.52 3.12 -4.84
C THR A 68 0.37 3.06 -3.32
N ALA A 69 -0.86 2.96 -2.81
CA ALA A 69 -1.10 2.92 -1.37
C ALA A 69 -0.36 1.75 -0.69
N ASN A 70 -0.41 0.56 -1.30
CA ASN A 70 0.29 -0.62 -0.80
C ASN A 70 1.82 -0.41 -0.79
N ALA A 71 2.39 0.06 -1.90
CA ALA A 71 3.82 0.31 -2.01
C ALA A 71 4.32 1.31 -0.95
N TYR A 72 3.59 2.40 -0.72
CA TYR A 72 3.94 3.38 0.31
C TYR A 72 3.85 2.78 1.71
N CYS A 73 2.75 2.11 2.05
CA CYS A 73 2.54 1.56 3.39
C CYS A 73 3.58 0.48 3.76
N GLU A 74 3.75 -0.52 2.91
CA GLU A 74 4.72 -1.59 3.17
C GLU A 74 6.17 -1.12 3.00
N GLY A 75 6.43 -0.27 2.00
CA GLY A 75 7.75 0.34 1.81
C GLY A 75 8.19 1.13 3.04
N ASN A 76 7.33 2.00 3.55
CA ASN A 76 7.60 2.78 4.76
C ASN A 76 7.80 1.86 5.97
N ARG A 77 6.93 0.86 6.17
CA ARG A 77 7.05 -0.09 7.27
C ARG A 77 8.40 -0.81 7.28
N LEU A 78 8.87 -1.27 6.11
CA LEU A 78 10.17 -1.94 5.99
C LEU A 78 11.33 -0.97 6.29
N ALA A 79 11.22 0.28 5.85
CA ALA A 79 12.22 1.30 6.16
C ALA A 79 12.28 1.60 7.66
N TRP A 80 11.13 1.82 8.29
CA TRP A 80 11.03 2.02 9.74
C TRP A 80 11.63 0.86 10.53
N GLN A 81 11.33 -0.36 10.11
CA GLN A 81 11.92 -1.56 10.72
C GLN A 81 13.45 -1.61 10.59
N GLN A 82 14.01 -1.13 9.46
CA GLN A 82 15.46 -1.04 9.25
C GLN A 82 16.10 0.07 10.11
N GLU A 83 15.38 1.17 10.32
CA GLU A 83 15.81 2.31 11.14
C GLU A 83 15.55 2.11 12.65
N GLY A 84 15.04 0.95 13.07
CA GLY A 84 14.87 0.61 14.48
C GLY A 84 13.56 1.11 15.12
N VAL A 85 12.58 1.57 14.34
CA VAL A 85 11.24 1.90 14.85
C VAL A 85 10.58 0.63 15.38
N GLU A 86 10.16 0.66 16.65
CA GLU A 86 9.67 -0.53 17.34
C GLU A 86 8.19 -0.82 17.10
N THR A 87 7.38 0.21 16.84
CA THR A 87 5.92 0.11 16.75
C THR A 87 5.35 0.83 15.53
N LYS A 88 4.09 0.52 15.21
CA LYS A 88 3.32 1.11 14.11
C LYS A 88 1.85 1.19 14.46
N GLN A 89 1.12 2.09 13.83
CA GLN A 89 -0.33 2.20 14.00
C GLN A 89 -1.04 2.29 12.64
N TRP A 90 -2.18 1.62 12.55
CA TRP A 90 -3.09 1.72 11.41
C TRP A 90 -3.98 2.94 11.56
N ILE A 91 -3.99 3.83 10.56
CA ILE A 91 -4.85 5.02 10.54
C ILE A 91 -5.94 4.84 9.49
N VAL A 92 -7.19 4.85 9.94
CA VAL A 92 -8.34 4.76 9.05
C VAL A 92 -8.62 6.08 8.36
N ALA A 93 -8.89 6.03 7.05
CA ALA A 93 -9.37 7.19 6.32
C ALA A 93 -10.81 7.56 6.75
N GLY A 94 -11.20 8.82 6.53
CA GLY A 94 -12.59 9.25 6.73
C GLY A 94 -13.58 8.43 5.89
N GLY A 95 -14.68 8.02 6.54
CA GLY A 95 -15.64 7.07 5.99
C GLY A 95 -14.99 5.72 5.63
N PRO A 96 -14.40 5.02 6.62
CA PRO A 96 -13.81 3.71 6.39
C PRO A 96 -14.87 2.67 5.99
N CYS A 97 -14.45 1.59 5.35
CA CYS A 97 -15.34 0.46 5.10
C CYS A 97 -15.38 -0.48 6.33
N PRO A 98 -16.35 -1.40 6.42
CA PRO A 98 -16.47 -2.31 7.56
C PRO A 98 -15.21 -3.15 7.86
N ILE A 99 -14.41 -3.48 6.84
CA ILE A 99 -13.13 -4.21 7.03
C ILE A 99 -12.15 -3.32 7.80
N CYS A 100 -11.99 -2.07 7.38
CA CYS A 100 -11.06 -1.13 8.01
C CYS A 100 -11.55 -0.66 9.38
N GLU A 101 -12.86 -0.53 9.58
CA GLU A 101 -13.46 -0.30 10.90
C GLU A 101 -13.11 -1.45 11.86
N ALA A 102 -13.35 -2.70 11.43
CA ALA A 102 -13.01 -3.87 12.25
C ALA A 102 -11.51 -3.96 12.60
N ILE A 103 -10.61 -3.56 11.68
CA ILE A 103 -9.17 -3.48 11.97
C ILE A 103 -8.88 -2.41 13.02
N ALA A 104 -9.45 -1.20 12.89
CA ALA A 104 -9.24 -0.13 13.86
C ALA A 104 -9.81 -0.48 15.25
N ASP A 105 -10.97 -1.14 15.30
CA ASP A 105 -11.59 -1.56 16.55
C ASP A 105 -10.77 -2.64 17.27
N ALA A 106 -10.19 -3.58 16.51
CA ALA A 106 -9.33 -4.63 17.06
C ALA A 106 -7.94 -4.12 17.48
N TYR A 107 -7.45 -3.04 16.85
CA TYR A 107 -6.12 -2.48 17.05
C TYR A 107 -6.18 -0.94 17.19
N PRO A 108 -6.72 -0.44 18.31
CA PRO A 108 -6.97 1.00 18.50
C PRO A 108 -5.70 1.84 18.69
N GLY A 109 -4.55 1.20 18.91
CA GLY A 109 -3.27 1.86 19.19
C GLY A 109 -2.13 1.22 18.43
N GLU A 110 -0.92 1.54 18.88
CA GLU A 110 0.30 1.01 18.31
C GLU A 110 0.46 -0.50 18.57
N ILE A 111 1.02 -1.21 17.60
CA ILE A 111 1.45 -2.61 17.71
C ILE A 111 2.91 -2.71 17.30
N PRO A 112 3.65 -3.75 17.73
CA PRO A 112 5.01 -4.01 17.27
C PRO A 112 5.13 -3.96 15.74
N ILE A 113 6.23 -3.37 15.22
CA ILE A 113 6.48 -3.13 13.80
C ILE A 113 6.33 -4.41 12.94
N GLY A 114 6.71 -5.55 13.52
CA GLY A 114 6.61 -6.89 12.90
C GLY A 114 5.28 -7.63 13.13
N GLN A 115 4.38 -7.14 13.98
CA GLN A 115 3.10 -7.79 14.24
C GLN A 115 2.12 -7.58 13.05
N ALA A 116 1.35 -8.61 12.71
CA ALA A 116 0.29 -8.49 11.71
C ALA A 116 -1.01 -7.96 12.33
N PHE A 117 -1.80 -7.25 11.52
CA PHE A 117 -3.20 -6.92 11.81
C PHE A 117 -4.08 -8.07 11.31
N GLU A 118 -4.87 -8.65 12.21
CA GLU A 118 -5.72 -9.83 11.96
C GLU A 118 -7.17 -9.52 12.35
N ALA A 119 -7.92 -8.88 11.46
CA ALA A 119 -9.31 -8.47 11.72
C ALA A 119 -10.07 -8.20 10.42
N GLY A 120 -11.41 -8.29 10.46
CA GLY A 120 -12.25 -7.98 9.29
C GLY A 120 -12.00 -8.88 8.07
N GLY A 121 -11.39 -10.06 8.24
CA GLY A 121 -10.97 -10.95 7.15
C GLY A 121 -9.65 -10.53 6.48
N PHE A 122 -8.96 -9.54 7.02
CA PHE A 122 -7.62 -9.14 6.61
C PHE A 122 -6.55 -9.78 7.50
N SER A 123 -5.43 -10.17 6.89
CA SER A 123 -4.20 -10.61 7.53
C SER A 123 -3.03 -9.95 6.80
N GLY A 124 -2.29 -9.08 7.48
CA GLY A 124 -1.15 -8.38 6.88
C GLY A 124 -0.51 -7.35 7.81
N GLN A 125 0.68 -6.87 7.44
CA GLN A 125 1.48 -6.00 8.30
C GLN A 125 1.27 -4.50 8.02
N ALA A 126 0.63 -4.14 6.91
CA ALA A 126 0.30 -2.77 6.57
C ALA A 126 -0.94 -2.74 5.66
N PRO A 127 -1.58 -1.57 5.45
CA PRO A 127 -2.53 -1.39 4.34
C PRO A 127 -1.88 -1.73 2.98
N THR A 128 -2.66 -2.09 1.96
CA THR A 128 -4.13 -2.00 1.85
C THR A 128 -4.83 -3.30 2.20
N ALA A 129 -5.94 -3.24 2.94
CA ALA A 129 -6.77 -4.43 3.22
C ALA A 129 -7.63 -4.88 2.03
N HIS A 130 -7.92 -3.98 1.08
CA HIS A 130 -8.83 -4.22 -0.03
C HIS A 130 -8.55 -3.24 -1.18
N PRO A 131 -9.12 -3.49 -2.38
CA PRO A 131 -8.99 -2.56 -3.50
C PRO A 131 -9.54 -1.17 -3.15
N ASN A 132 -8.89 -0.11 -3.63
CA ASN A 132 -9.21 1.29 -3.34
C ASN A 132 -9.16 1.69 -1.84
N CYS A 133 -8.55 0.89 -0.97
CA CYS A 133 -8.32 1.30 0.42
C CYS A 133 -7.56 2.64 0.46
N ARG A 134 -7.97 3.51 1.38
CA ARG A 134 -7.37 4.83 1.61
C ARG A 134 -6.71 4.94 2.98
N CYS A 135 -6.78 3.88 3.77
CA CYS A 135 -6.13 3.83 5.08
C CYS A 135 -4.62 3.85 4.92
N ASP A 136 -3.95 4.30 5.96
CA ASP A 136 -2.51 4.51 5.96
C ASP A 136 -1.88 3.85 7.20
N LEU A 137 -0.55 3.79 7.18
CA LEU A 137 0.25 3.35 8.31
C LEU A 137 1.11 4.52 8.79
N VAL A 138 1.25 4.66 10.10
CA VAL A 138 2.18 5.61 10.72
C VAL A 138 3.17 4.88 11.63
N PRO A 139 4.41 5.36 11.78
CA PRO A 139 5.31 4.81 12.78
C PRO A 139 4.77 5.17 14.16
N GLY A 140 5.03 4.32 15.15
CA GLY A 140 4.72 4.71 16.51
C GLY A 140 5.60 5.87 16.96
N VAL A 141 5.09 6.62 17.93
CA VAL A 141 5.80 7.74 18.53
C VAL A 141 6.35 7.28 19.88
N GLU A 142 7.65 7.01 19.95
CA GLU A 142 8.33 7.01 21.24
C GLU A 142 8.31 8.45 21.76
N TYR A 143 7.39 8.74 22.69
CA TYR A 143 7.49 9.93 23.53
C TYR A 143 8.55 9.65 24.59
N THR A 144 9.79 10.10 24.34
CA THR A 144 10.75 10.30 25.43
C THR A 144 10.43 11.64 26.08
N ASP A 145 9.77 11.60 27.23
CA ASP A 145 9.62 12.77 28.11
C ASP A 145 11.02 13.14 28.66
N GLU A 146 11.82 13.90 27.90
CA GLU A 146 12.99 14.65 28.41
C GLU A 146 12.68 16.14 28.53
#